data_AF-A0A6F8Y6M6-F1
#
_entry.id   AF-A0A6F8Y6M6-F1
#
_cell.length_a   1.000
_cell.length_b   1.000
_cell.length_c   1.000
_cell.angle_alpha   90.00
_cell.angle_beta   90.00
_cell.angle_gamma   90.00
#
_symmetry.space_group_name_H-M   'P 1'
#
loop_
_entity.id
_entity.type
_entity.pdbx_description
1 polymer ?
#
loop_
_entity_poly.entity_id
_entity_poly.type
_entity_poly.pdbx_seq_one_letter_code
_entity_poly.pdbx_strand_id
1 'polypeptide(L)'
;MHSEQDTAQLNLDEEAARYGERVADEPSARADFVELCLPLAHRLAHRYRGRGEPFADLEQVARLGLVKAVDRYDAERGSFTAFAVITILGELRKHFRDRTWGVRAPRRLQDLVVQIRHAGSDLTNTLSRAPSTTELADRLHTTTDEVDKAMLSAAGYTLLSLNAPVTSPGSGGGTAERGDLIGEVDGDLAAIDDRLTIQSLLDRLPERERRILILRFYGNLTQVEIAQRCGISQMHVSRLLSKTLTWLRHAMLSDTPPHWGEVDDTGLGAPRLRVTTTPAGGGTLTVSVGGEVDRDSADELRQAILNGLARRPNRLHLDLSAVPFLDAAGIAALVSGYQEARRAAVEFRLRGTQPHVRRILAVARLPYM
;
A
#
# COMPACT_ATOMS: atom_id res chain seq x y z
N MET A 1 28.27 37.66 44.96
CA MET A 1 27.40 36.61 44.38
C MET A 1 27.69 35.20 44.87
N HIS A 2 28.94 34.78 45.11
CA HIS A 2 29.23 33.46 45.72
C HIS A 2 28.76 33.39 47.20
N SER A 3 28.99 34.44 48.00
CA SER A 3 28.67 34.42 49.44
C SER A 3 27.17 34.28 49.77
N GLU A 4 26.25 34.84 48.99
CA GLU A 4 24.80 34.69 49.24
C GLU A 4 24.28 33.30 48.84
N GLN A 5 24.91 32.65 47.86
CA GLN A 5 24.55 31.30 47.44
C GLN A 5 24.99 30.26 48.48
N ASP A 6 26.19 30.39 49.04
CA ASP A 6 26.66 29.54 50.13
C ASP A 6 25.80 29.72 51.40
N THR A 7 25.46 30.96 51.76
CA THR A 7 24.61 31.22 52.96
C THR A 7 23.20 30.63 52.83
N ALA A 8 22.60 30.71 51.64
CA ALA A 8 21.29 30.10 51.38
C ALA A 8 21.31 28.57 51.26
N GLN A 9 22.45 27.98 50.88
CA GLN A 9 22.64 26.52 50.85
C GLN A 9 22.89 25.95 52.25
N LEU A 10 23.68 26.64 53.08
CA LEU A 10 23.91 26.26 54.48
C LEU A 10 22.60 26.23 55.29
N ASN A 11 21.71 27.21 55.09
CA ASN A 11 20.42 27.26 55.78
C ASN A 11 19.50 26.06 55.41
N LEU A 12 19.52 25.63 54.15
CA LEU A 12 18.70 24.50 53.70
C LEU A 12 19.15 23.16 54.29
N ASP A 13 20.46 22.96 54.46
CA ASP A 13 20.99 21.73 55.06
C ASP A 13 20.72 21.66 56.57
N GLU A 14 20.78 22.80 57.27
CA GLU A 14 20.39 22.89 58.69
C GLU A 14 18.89 22.60 58.88
N GLU A 15 18.03 23.17 58.04
CA GLU A 15 16.59 22.89 58.07
C GLU A 15 16.26 21.44 57.65
N ALA A 16 17.06 20.83 56.77
CA ALA A 16 16.92 19.43 56.41
C ALA A 16 17.24 18.47 57.56
N ALA A 17 18.24 18.80 58.38
CA ALA A 17 18.55 18.04 59.59
C ALA A 17 17.39 18.10 60.60
N ARG A 18 16.82 19.29 60.83
CA ARG A 18 15.64 19.50 61.68
C ARG A 18 14.41 18.76 61.15
N TYR A 19 14.24 18.73 59.83
CA TYR A 19 13.19 17.94 59.18
C TYR A 19 13.34 16.45 59.49
N GLY A 20 14.55 15.88 59.36
CA GLY A 20 14.83 14.47 59.64
C GLY A 20 14.43 14.03 61.06
N GLU A 21 14.55 14.93 62.04
CA GLU A 21 14.13 14.70 63.43
C GLU A 21 12.60 14.77 63.63
N ARG A 22 11.89 15.59 62.83
CA ARG A 22 10.44 15.86 62.99
C ARG A 22 9.51 14.97 62.16
N VAL A 23 10.02 14.35 61.10
CA VAL A 23 9.22 13.55 60.15
C VAL A 23 8.44 12.41 60.78
N ALA A 24 9.00 11.80 61.84
CA ALA A 24 8.36 10.66 62.51
C ALA A 24 7.07 11.07 63.25
N ASP A 25 6.98 12.32 63.71
CA ASP A 25 5.95 12.77 64.62
C ASP A 25 4.89 13.68 63.96
N GLU A 26 5.18 14.26 62.79
CA GLU A 26 4.32 15.30 62.20
C GLU A 26 4.12 15.15 60.67
N PRO A 27 2.91 14.78 60.21
CA PRO A 27 2.62 14.65 58.76
C PRO A 27 2.76 15.95 57.96
N SER A 28 2.57 17.13 58.59
CA SER A 28 2.73 18.45 57.98
C SER A 28 4.19 18.81 57.69
N ALA A 29 5.14 18.28 58.46
CA ALA A 29 6.56 18.63 58.35
C ALA A 29 7.13 18.39 56.94
N ARG A 30 6.60 17.38 56.24
CA ARG A 30 6.95 17.10 54.84
C ARG A 30 6.47 18.19 53.88
N ALA A 31 5.23 18.64 54.02
CA ALA A 31 4.69 19.67 53.14
C ALA A 31 5.47 20.98 53.33
N ASP A 32 5.69 21.38 54.59
CA ASP A 32 6.42 22.60 54.95
C ASP A 32 7.86 22.58 54.41
N PHE A 33 8.56 21.44 54.55
CA PHE A 33 9.92 21.32 54.06
C PHE A 33 10.01 21.33 52.53
N VAL A 34 9.04 20.70 51.84
CA VAL A 34 8.94 20.80 50.38
C VAL A 34 8.71 22.24 49.94
N GLU A 35 7.81 22.98 50.61
CA GLU A 35 7.52 24.39 50.31
C GLU A 35 8.76 25.27 50.48
N LEU A 36 9.49 25.10 51.59
CA LEU A 36 10.75 25.80 51.85
C LEU A 36 11.77 25.59 50.73
N CYS A 37 11.78 24.40 50.13
CA CYS A 37 12.72 24.01 49.10
C CYS A 37 12.28 24.34 47.66
N LEU A 38 11.05 24.82 47.42
CA LEU A 38 10.55 25.18 46.09
C LEU A 38 11.47 26.17 45.32
N PRO A 39 12.05 27.20 45.95
CA PRO A 39 12.97 28.11 45.25
C PRO A 39 14.22 27.41 44.71
N LEU A 40 14.70 26.33 45.35
CA LEU A 40 15.80 25.52 44.83
C LEU A 40 15.40 24.83 43.51
N ALA A 41 14.24 24.17 43.49
CA ALA A 41 13.71 23.53 42.29
C ALA A 41 13.49 24.54 41.15
N HIS A 42 12.92 25.70 41.45
CA HIS A 42 12.72 26.77 40.47
C HIS A 42 14.04 27.25 39.83
N ARG A 43 15.07 27.51 40.66
CA ARG A 43 16.40 27.92 40.17
C ARG A 43 17.05 26.86 39.29
N LEU A 44 16.90 25.57 39.62
CA LEU A 44 17.45 24.48 38.82
C LEU A 44 16.71 24.32 37.49
N ALA A 45 15.38 24.44 37.47
CA ALA A 45 14.58 24.43 36.24
C ALA A 45 14.97 25.60 35.31
N HIS A 46 15.24 26.78 35.87
CA HIS A 46 15.58 27.99 35.11
C HIS A 46 16.82 27.81 34.22
N ARG A 47 17.79 26.99 34.65
CA ARG A 47 18.99 26.66 33.86
C ARG A 47 18.67 25.90 32.55
N TYR A 48 17.46 25.39 32.40
CA TYR A 48 16.98 24.64 31.23
C TYR A 48 15.97 25.39 30.36
N ARG A 49 15.71 26.67 30.66
CA ARG A 49 14.84 27.51 29.83
C ARG A 49 15.37 27.62 28.39
N GLY A 50 14.45 27.65 27.43
CA GLY A 50 14.78 27.84 26.01
C GLY A 50 15.29 26.59 25.29
N ARG A 51 15.13 25.39 25.88
CA ARG A 51 15.56 24.10 25.29
C ARG A 51 14.45 23.31 24.59
N GLY A 52 13.35 23.97 24.22
CA GLY A 52 12.25 23.36 23.46
C GLY A 52 11.06 22.88 24.29
N GLU A 53 11.09 23.04 25.62
CA GLU A 53 9.96 22.76 26.51
C GLU A 53 9.46 24.06 27.19
N PRO A 54 8.15 24.20 27.44
CA PRO A 54 7.60 25.29 28.23
C PRO A 54 8.24 25.34 29.62
N PHE A 55 8.58 26.54 30.09
CA PHE A 55 9.22 26.70 31.40
C PHE A 55 8.35 26.17 32.56
N ALA A 56 7.03 26.33 32.47
CA ALA A 56 6.09 25.81 33.46
C ALA A 56 6.18 24.28 33.61
N ASP A 57 6.42 23.55 32.52
CA ASP A 57 6.55 22.10 32.55
C ASP A 57 7.88 21.67 33.16
N LEU A 58 8.97 22.37 32.81
CA LEU A 58 10.27 22.16 33.45
C LEU A 58 10.24 22.42 34.96
N GLU A 59 9.48 23.44 35.37
CA GLU A 59 9.28 23.74 36.79
C GLU A 59 8.53 22.62 37.51
N GLN A 60 7.48 22.06 36.91
CA GLN A 60 6.76 20.91 37.48
C GLN A 60 7.67 19.67 37.60
N VAL A 61 8.48 19.39 36.58
CA VAL A 61 9.44 18.27 36.61
C VAL A 61 10.47 18.47 37.73
N ALA A 62 10.98 19.68 37.90
CA ALA A 62 11.92 19.98 38.97
C ALA A 62 11.28 19.83 40.36
N ARG A 63 10.02 20.26 40.53
CA ARG A 63 9.26 20.07 41.77
C ARG A 63 9.01 18.58 42.06
N LEU A 64 8.70 17.77 41.04
CA LEU A 64 8.59 16.32 41.20
C LEU A 64 9.92 15.70 41.65
N GLY A 65 11.04 16.14 41.08
CA GLY A 65 12.38 15.72 41.52
C GLY A 65 12.71 16.13 42.95
N LEU A 66 12.27 17.32 43.37
CA LEU A 66 12.42 17.80 44.74
C LEU A 66 11.64 16.91 45.72
N VAL A 67 10.37 16.62 45.43
CA VAL A 67 9.55 15.73 46.26
C VAL A 67 10.23 14.37 46.44
N LYS A 68 10.73 13.77 45.34
CA LYS A 68 11.49 12.52 45.38
C LYS A 68 12.80 12.60 46.16
N ALA A 69 13.41 13.79 46.25
CA ALA A 69 14.62 14.01 47.02
C ALA A 69 14.29 14.10 48.52
N VAL A 70 13.24 14.84 48.88
CA VAL A 70 12.73 14.93 50.26
C VAL A 70 12.31 13.56 50.78
N ASP A 71 11.56 12.79 49.99
CA ASP A 71 11.05 11.47 50.39
C ASP A 71 12.15 10.42 50.61
N ARG A 72 13.35 10.63 50.05
CA ARG A 72 14.48 9.67 50.10
C ARG A 72 15.71 10.22 50.79
N TYR A 73 15.61 11.42 51.37
CA TYR A 73 16.71 12.02 52.08
C TYR A 73 16.99 11.28 53.38
N ASP A 74 18.27 11.13 53.71
CA ASP A 74 18.77 10.48 54.89
C ASP A 74 19.86 11.38 55.48
N ALA A 75 19.61 11.93 56.67
CA ALA A 75 20.48 12.90 57.32
C ALA A 75 21.86 12.31 57.68
N GLU A 76 21.96 10.99 57.88
CA GLU A 76 23.23 10.32 58.17
C GLU A 76 24.17 10.27 56.96
N ARG A 77 23.64 10.47 55.74
CA ARG A 77 24.40 10.35 54.48
C ARG A 77 24.99 11.66 53.98
N GLY A 78 24.69 12.80 54.63
CA GLY A 78 25.28 14.11 54.33
C GLY A 78 24.27 15.18 53.88
N SER A 79 24.76 16.16 53.12
CA SER A 79 24.00 17.37 52.71
C SER A 79 22.77 17.04 51.87
N PHE A 80 21.62 17.57 52.29
CA PHE A 80 20.37 17.50 51.52
C PHE A 80 20.49 18.23 50.19
N THR A 81 21.08 19.43 50.19
CA THR A 81 21.19 20.27 49.01
C THR A 81 21.99 19.58 47.91
N ALA A 82 23.09 18.93 48.27
CA ALA A 82 23.89 18.15 47.32
C ALA A 82 23.07 17.00 46.70
N PHE A 83 22.33 16.25 47.52
CA PHE A 83 21.49 15.14 47.07
C PHE A 83 20.30 15.60 46.21
N ALA A 84 19.62 16.67 46.63
CA ALA A 84 18.48 17.25 45.94
C ALA A 84 18.88 17.79 44.55
N VAL A 85 20.02 18.47 44.43
CA VAL A 85 20.53 18.94 43.14
C VAL A 85 20.73 17.78 42.16
N ILE A 86 21.37 16.69 42.58
CA ILE A 86 21.60 15.52 41.72
C ILE A 86 20.26 14.89 41.29
N THR A 87 19.32 14.75 42.23
CA THR A 87 18.01 14.14 41.98
C THR A 87 17.16 14.99 41.01
N ILE A 88 17.05 16.30 41.26
CA ILE A 88 16.28 17.23 40.44
C ILE A 88 16.86 17.32 39.03
N LEU A 89 18.19 17.46 38.90
CA LEU A 89 18.83 17.49 37.59
C LEU A 89 18.67 16.16 36.83
N GLY A 90 18.66 15.03 37.56
CA GLY A 90 18.36 13.72 36.99
C GLY A 90 16.97 13.63 36.37
N GLU A 91 15.94 14.10 37.09
CA GLU A 91 14.55 14.10 36.59
C GLU A 91 14.37 15.06 35.41
N LEU A 92 14.99 16.25 35.43
CA LEU A 92 15.00 17.18 34.29
C LEU A 92 15.65 16.54 33.06
N ARG A 93 16.83 15.92 33.20
CA ARG A 93 17.51 15.22 32.10
C ARG A 93 16.69 14.04 31.58
N LYS A 94 16.00 13.33 32.46
CA LYS A 94 15.10 12.23 32.09
C LYS A 94 13.92 12.75 31.27
N HIS A 95 13.31 13.86 31.68
CA HIS A 95 12.21 14.49 30.95
C HIS A 95 12.62 14.86 29.52
N PHE A 96 13.76 15.54 29.33
CA PHE A 96 14.27 15.87 27.99
C PHE A 96 14.51 14.64 27.12
N ARG A 97 14.92 13.53 27.73
CA ARG A 97 15.17 12.27 27.01
C ARG A 97 13.89 11.57 26.59
N ASP A 98 12.88 11.58 27.46
CA ASP A 98 11.68 10.76 27.29
C ASP A 98 10.52 11.51 26.60
N ARG A 99 10.46 12.85 26.68
CA ARG A 99 9.29 13.66 26.29
C ARG A 99 9.55 14.67 25.17
N THR A 100 10.78 15.14 24.99
CA THR A 100 11.09 16.25 24.06
C THR A 100 11.43 15.80 22.63
N TRP A 101 11.51 14.50 22.36
CA TRP A 101 11.74 14.00 21.00
C TRP A 101 10.45 14.06 20.17
N GLY A 102 10.41 14.92 19.15
CA GLY A 102 9.28 15.02 18.22
C GLY A 102 9.03 13.72 17.43
N VAL A 103 10.08 12.97 17.11
CA VAL A 103 10.00 11.59 16.58
C VAL A 103 10.85 10.67 17.45
N ARG A 104 10.24 9.64 18.05
CA ARG A 104 10.93 8.78 19.01
C ARG A 104 11.94 7.86 18.31
N ALA A 105 13.23 8.14 18.49
CA ALA A 105 14.31 7.25 18.05
C ALA A 105 14.59 6.11 19.07
N PRO A 106 15.20 4.98 18.65
CA PRO A 106 15.66 3.94 19.56
C PRO A 106 16.62 4.46 20.64
N ARG A 107 16.57 3.85 21.84
CA ARG A 107 17.31 4.33 23.02
C ARG A 107 18.81 4.47 22.80
N ARG A 108 19.42 3.49 22.12
CA ARG A 108 20.85 3.50 21.76
C ARG A 108 21.24 4.75 20.96
N LEU A 109 20.40 5.19 20.02
CA LEU A 109 20.67 6.40 19.23
C LEU A 109 20.49 7.67 20.06
N GLN A 110 19.50 7.72 20.97
CA GLN A 110 19.32 8.87 21.86
C GLN A 110 20.55 9.09 22.74
N ASP A 111 21.07 8.02 23.34
CA ASP A 111 22.26 8.10 24.19
C ASP A 111 23.50 8.46 23.36
N LEU A 112 23.63 7.92 22.14
CA LEU A 112 24.72 8.25 21.22
C LEU A 112 24.69 9.73 20.77
N VAL A 113 23.51 10.32 20.52
CA VAL A 113 23.38 11.76 20.21
C VAL A 113 23.92 12.64 21.34
N VAL A 114 23.65 12.28 22.60
CA VAL A 114 24.20 13.01 23.76
C VAL A 114 25.71 12.88 23.82
N GLN A 115 26.25 11.67 23.59
CA GLN A 115 27.70 11.43 23.54
C GLN A 115 28.38 12.20 22.41
N ILE A 116 27.77 12.24 21.21
CA ILE A 116 28.27 13.00 20.06
C ILE A 116 28.31 14.50 20.38
N ARG A 117 27.31 15.07 21.06
CA ARG A 117 27.34 16.49 21.47
C ARG A 117 28.48 16.79 22.44
N HIS A 118 28.72 15.91 23.41
CA HIS A 118 29.83 16.05 24.35
C HIS A 118 31.19 15.90 23.66
N ALA A 119 31.41 14.81 22.94
CA ALA A 119 32.65 14.57 22.19
C ALA A 119 32.90 15.66 21.15
N GLY A 120 31.84 16.16 20.49
CA GLY A 120 31.91 17.26 19.54
C GLY A 120 32.41 18.55 20.18
N SER A 121 31.92 18.88 21.39
CA SER A 121 32.37 20.05 22.13
C SER A 121 33.83 19.93 22.58
N ASP A 122 34.22 18.76 23.11
CA ASP A 122 35.59 18.49 23.57
C ASP A 122 36.60 18.52 22.41
N LEU A 123 36.25 17.90 21.28
CA LEU A 123 37.08 17.91 20.07
C LEU A 123 37.15 19.29 19.45
N THR A 124 36.06 20.06 19.46
CA THR A 124 36.08 21.45 18.97
C THR A 124 37.05 22.31 19.79
N ASN A 125 37.05 22.16 21.12
CA ASN A 125 38.00 22.85 21.99
C ASN A 125 39.46 22.45 21.72
N THR A 126 39.69 21.18 21.38
CA THR A 126 41.05 20.66 21.15
C THR A 126 41.56 20.99 19.75
N LEU A 127 40.71 20.85 18.73
CA LEU A 127 41.06 20.99 17.31
C LEU A 127 40.92 22.45 16.81
N SER A 128 40.25 23.32 17.58
CA SER A 128 39.89 24.68 17.16
C SER A 128 39.09 24.73 15.85
N ARG A 129 38.38 23.64 15.53
CA ARG A 129 37.46 23.51 14.39
C ARG A 129 36.40 22.46 14.70
N ALA A 130 35.34 22.42 13.90
CA ALA A 130 34.36 21.34 13.99
C ALA A 130 35.02 19.97 13.68
N PRO A 131 34.75 18.92 14.46
CA PRO A 131 35.25 17.58 14.18
C PRO A 131 34.49 16.93 13.02
N SER A 132 35.16 16.05 12.30
CA SER A 132 34.57 15.19 11.26
C SER A 132 33.85 13.99 11.86
N THR A 133 32.95 13.36 11.08
CA THR A 133 32.28 12.10 11.46
C THR A 133 33.27 11.01 11.86
N THR A 134 34.40 10.90 11.15
CA THR A 134 35.45 9.92 11.46
C THR A 134 36.11 10.19 12.81
N GLU A 135 36.48 11.45 13.09
CA GLU A 135 37.09 11.82 14.38
C GLU A 135 36.13 11.59 15.57
N LEU A 136 34.83 11.81 15.35
CA LEU A 136 33.79 11.50 16.33
C LEU A 136 33.66 9.99 16.56
N ALA A 137 33.66 9.20 15.48
CA ALA A 137 33.58 7.75 15.54
C ALA A 137 34.77 7.14 16.30
N ASP A 138 35.98 7.61 16.00
CA ASP A 138 37.21 7.18 16.68
C ASP A 138 37.18 7.53 18.18
N ARG A 139 36.76 8.75 18.51
CA ARG A 139 36.68 9.24 19.90
C ARG A 139 35.64 8.51 20.75
N LEU A 140 34.56 8.04 20.12
CA LEU A 140 33.44 7.35 20.75
C LEU A 140 33.52 5.83 20.63
N HIS A 141 34.56 5.30 19.96
CA HIS A 141 34.73 3.87 19.70
C HIS A 141 33.50 3.24 19.02
N THR A 142 32.97 3.91 18.00
CA THR A 142 31.81 3.49 17.21
C THR A 142 32.14 3.57 15.71
N THR A 143 31.19 3.24 14.83
CA THR A 143 31.35 3.34 13.38
C THR A 143 30.84 4.69 12.86
N THR A 144 31.37 5.15 11.73
CA THR A 144 30.88 6.36 11.05
C THR A 144 29.40 6.26 10.70
N ASP A 145 28.94 5.08 10.27
CA ASP A 145 27.52 4.81 9.98
C ASP A 145 26.61 4.98 11.22
N GLU A 146 27.07 4.55 12.40
CA GLU A 146 26.32 4.77 13.65
C GLU A 146 26.28 6.25 14.03
N VAL A 147 27.38 6.99 13.80
CA VAL A 147 27.42 8.46 14.01
C VAL A 147 26.46 9.17 13.05
N ASP A 148 26.48 8.82 11.77
CA ASP A 148 25.61 9.42 10.76
C ASP A 148 24.14 9.13 11.06
N LYS A 149 23.79 7.90 11.44
CA LYS A 149 22.43 7.54 11.88
C LYS A 149 22.00 8.31 13.12
N ALA A 150 22.88 8.50 14.10
CA ALA A 150 22.59 9.30 15.28
C ALA A 150 22.40 10.78 14.93
N MET A 151 23.24 11.35 14.07
CA MET A 151 23.14 12.73 13.60
C MET A 151 21.84 12.97 12.82
N LEU A 152 21.45 12.04 11.93
CA LEU A 152 20.16 12.07 11.25
C LEU A 152 19.00 11.96 12.25
N SER A 153 19.10 11.07 13.23
CA SER A 153 18.08 10.91 14.27
C SER A 153 17.94 12.17 15.13
N ALA A 154 19.02 12.93 15.33
CA ALA A 154 18.99 14.19 16.07
C ALA A 154 18.07 15.24 15.42
N ALA A 155 17.82 15.16 14.10
CA ALA A 155 16.82 16.01 13.43
C ALA A 155 15.38 15.72 13.92
N GLY A 156 15.10 14.51 14.42
CA GLY A 156 13.84 14.15 15.08
C GLY A 156 13.68 14.74 16.49
N TYR A 157 14.71 15.38 17.04
CA TYR A 157 14.65 16.07 18.34
C TYR A 157 13.90 17.41 18.24
N THR A 158 14.08 18.16 17.15
CA THR A 158 13.35 19.41 16.91
C THR A 158 12.83 19.42 15.49
N LEU A 159 11.53 19.14 15.36
CA LEU A 159 10.83 19.22 14.10
C LEU A 159 10.65 20.69 13.71
N LEU A 160 10.88 20.99 12.43
CA LEU A 160 10.54 22.28 11.87
C LEU A 160 9.04 22.29 11.55
N SER A 161 8.35 23.35 11.95
CA SER A 161 6.94 23.54 11.56
C SER A 161 6.84 23.82 10.06
N LEU A 162 5.93 23.13 9.39
CA LEU A 162 5.54 23.43 8.01
C LEU A 162 4.86 24.79 7.92
N ASN A 163 4.16 25.21 8.98
CA ASN A 163 3.49 26.51 9.03
C ASN A 163 4.45 27.63 9.48
N ALA A 164 5.75 27.35 9.59
CA ALA A 164 6.72 28.41 9.86
C ALA A 164 6.82 29.33 8.64
N PRO A 165 6.69 30.65 8.81
CA PRO A 165 6.79 31.58 7.70
C PRO A 165 8.20 31.54 7.12
N VAL A 166 8.30 31.56 5.80
CA VAL A 166 9.54 31.67 5.05
C VAL A 166 9.75 33.13 4.70
N THR A 167 10.63 33.81 5.41
CA THR A 167 11.03 35.18 5.06
C THR A 167 11.92 35.14 3.83
N SER A 168 11.35 35.38 2.65
CA SER A 168 12.12 35.57 1.42
C SER A 168 12.37 37.08 1.23
N PRO A 169 13.63 37.55 1.31
CA PRO A 169 13.94 38.96 1.11
C PRO A 169 13.68 39.35 -0.36
N GLY A 170 12.63 40.14 -0.60
CA GLY A 170 12.31 40.71 -1.92
C GLY A 170 10.92 40.39 -2.48
N SER A 171 10.17 39.46 -1.88
CA SER A 171 8.80 39.16 -2.32
C SER A 171 7.80 40.04 -1.58
N GLY A 172 7.21 41.02 -2.26
CA GLY A 172 6.13 41.83 -1.73
C GLY A 172 4.96 40.96 -1.27
N GLY A 173 4.76 40.86 0.06
CA GLY A 173 3.51 40.45 0.68
C GLY A 173 3.15 38.97 0.73
N GLY A 174 4.00 38.05 0.25
CA GLY A 174 3.74 36.62 0.34
C GLY A 174 4.22 36.02 1.66
N THR A 175 3.30 35.71 2.59
CA THR A 175 3.58 34.88 3.77
C THR A 175 3.63 33.41 3.39
N ALA A 176 4.57 33.03 2.52
CA ALA A 176 4.74 31.62 2.16
C ALA A 176 5.13 30.83 3.42
N GLU A 177 4.45 29.73 3.66
CA GLU A 177 4.79 28.80 4.73
C GLU A 177 5.82 27.78 4.19
N ARG A 178 6.59 27.14 5.08
CA ARG A 178 7.53 26.08 4.65
C ARG A 178 6.83 24.93 3.94
N GLY A 179 5.59 24.63 4.30
CA GLY A 179 4.76 23.62 3.66
C GLY A 179 4.54 23.89 2.17
N ASP A 180 4.39 25.17 1.79
CA ASP A 180 4.14 25.58 0.40
C ASP A 180 5.36 25.32 -0.51
N LEU A 181 6.55 25.14 0.07
CA LEU A 181 7.77 24.83 -0.68
C LEU A 181 7.92 23.33 -0.97
N ILE A 182 7.10 22.48 -0.34
CA ILE A 182 7.14 21.04 -0.55
C ILE A 182 6.27 20.72 -1.75
N GLY A 183 6.91 20.57 -2.91
CA GLY A 183 6.25 20.06 -4.10
C GLY A 183 5.96 18.56 -3.98
N GLU A 184 4.87 18.12 -4.60
CA GLU A 184 4.57 16.72 -4.83
C GLU A 184 4.58 16.40 -6.33
N VAL A 185 4.70 15.11 -6.65
CA VAL A 185 4.53 14.65 -8.02
C VAL A 185 3.04 14.56 -8.29
N ASP A 186 2.54 15.36 -9.22
CA ASP A 186 1.17 15.29 -9.68
C ASP A 186 0.95 14.00 -10.49
N GLY A 187 0.37 12.99 -9.84
CA GLY A 187 0.07 11.70 -10.44
C GLY A 187 -1.02 11.80 -11.52
N ASP A 188 -1.89 12.80 -11.48
CA ASP A 188 -2.88 13.02 -12.52
C ASP A 188 -2.23 13.56 -13.79
N LEU A 189 -1.22 14.43 -13.66
CA LEU A 189 -0.41 14.91 -14.79
C LEU A 189 0.32 13.76 -15.49
N ALA A 190 0.91 12.84 -14.72
CA ALA A 190 1.57 11.65 -15.25
C ALA A 190 0.59 10.69 -15.97
N ALA A 191 -0.68 10.68 -15.59
CA ALA A 191 -1.72 9.84 -16.19
C ALA A 191 -2.39 10.46 -17.44
N ILE A 192 -2.07 11.71 -17.82
CA ILE A 192 -2.67 12.37 -18.99
C ILE A 192 -2.31 11.62 -20.28
N ASP A 193 -1.04 11.27 -20.47
CA ASP A 193 -0.57 10.58 -21.66
C ASP A 193 -1.24 9.20 -21.81
N ASP A 194 -1.38 8.48 -20.70
CA ASP A 194 -2.10 7.19 -20.65
C ASP A 194 -3.58 7.36 -21.01
N ARG A 195 -4.26 8.37 -20.45
CA ARG A 195 -5.68 8.64 -20.71
C ARG A 195 -5.93 8.98 -22.19
N LEU A 196 -5.10 9.84 -22.77
CA LEU A 196 -5.18 10.22 -24.19
C LEU A 196 -4.94 9.01 -25.09
N THR A 197 -3.93 8.20 -24.77
CA THR A 197 -3.61 6.98 -25.52
C THR A 197 -4.77 5.98 -25.45
N ILE A 198 -5.28 5.68 -24.26
CA ILE A 198 -6.39 4.74 -24.06
C ILE A 198 -7.63 5.20 -24.84
N GLN A 199 -7.99 6.48 -24.82
CA GLN A 199 -9.15 6.99 -25.55
C GLN A 199 -9.06 6.65 -27.05
N SER A 200 -7.91 6.89 -27.68
CA SER A 200 -7.70 6.58 -29.10
C SER A 200 -7.76 5.07 -29.40
N LEU A 201 -7.35 4.22 -28.46
CA LEU A 201 -7.37 2.76 -28.59
C LEU A 201 -8.78 2.18 -28.39
N LEU A 202 -9.57 2.76 -27.49
CA LEU A 202 -10.96 2.35 -27.26
C LEU A 202 -11.82 2.55 -28.51
N ASP A 203 -11.54 3.55 -29.34
CA ASP A 203 -12.24 3.77 -30.62
C ASP A 203 -11.92 2.73 -31.70
N ARG A 204 -10.81 1.99 -31.56
CA ARG A 204 -10.44 0.89 -32.45
C ARG A 204 -11.05 -0.45 -32.03
N LEU A 205 -11.62 -0.52 -30.83
CA LEU A 205 -12.32 -1.72 -30.36
C LEU A 205 -13.69 -1.84 -31.04
N PRO A 206 -14.17 -3.06 -31.28
CA PRO A 206 -15.55 -3.22 -31.71
C PRO A 206 -16.53 -2.78 -30.61
N GLU A 207 -17.72 -2.37 -31.03
CA GLU A 207 -18.74 -1.76 -30.17
C GLU A 207 -19.11 -2.64 -28.97
N ARG A 208 -19.13 -3.97 -29.17
CA ARG A 208 -19.48 -4.93 -28.12
C ARG A 208 -18.45 -4.94 -26.98
N GLU A 209 -17.17 -5.01 -27.31
CA GLU A 209 -16.06 -5.01 -26.35
C GLU A 209 -15.95 -3.67 -25.62
N ARG A 210 -16.08 -2.56 -26.36
CA ARG A 210 -16.14 -1.21 -25.79
C ARG A 210 -17.29 -1.09 -24.78
N ARG A 211 -18.48 -1.57 -25.14
CA ARG A 211 -19.65 -1.58 -24.25
C ARG A 211 -19.43 -2.44 -23.00
N ILE A 212 -18.81 -3.61 -23.14
CA ILE A 212 -18.47 -4.49 -22.00
C ILE A 212 -17.48 -3.80 -21.04
N LEU A 213 -16.45 -3.10 -21.57
CA LEU A 213 -15.52 -2.31 -20.75
C LEU A 213 -16.23 -1.18 -19.99
N ILE A 214 -17.08 -0.41 -20.66
CA ILE A 214 -17.83 0.69 -20.03
C ILE A 214 -18.72 0.14 -18.91
N LEU A 215 -19.48 -0.93 -19.18
CA LEU A 215 -20.32 -1.56 -18.16
C LEU A 215 -19.51 -2.07 -16.96
N ARG A 216 -18.29 -2.56 -17.19
CA ARG A 216 -17.41 -3.08 -16.15
C ARG A 216 -16.74 -1.99 -15.31
N PHE A 217 -16.09 -1.03 -15.95
CA PHE A 217 -15.20 -0.06 -15.28
C PHE A 217 -15.87 1.27 -14.96
N TYR A 218 -16.87 1.67 -15.73
CA TYR A 218 -17.66 2.89 -15.45
C TYR A 218 -18.99 2.56 -14.78
N GLY A 219 -19.66 1.50 -15.25
CA GLY A 219 -20.92 1.03 -14.68
C GLY A 219 -20.80 0.18 -13.42
N ASN A 220 -19.57 -0.20 -13.01
CA ASN A 220 -19.27 -1.05 -11.86
C ASN A 220 -20.07 -2.37 -11.79
N LEU A 221 -20.51 -2.90 -12.94
CA LEU A 221 -21.31 -4.12 -12.98
C LEU A 221 -20.45 -5.37 -12.82
N THR A 222 -21.03 -6.39 -12.21
CA THR A 222 -20.45 -7.74 -12.17
C THR A 222 -20.51 -8.39 -13.55
N GLN A 223 -19.63 -9.36 -13.82
CA GLN A 223 -19.63 -10.08 -15.10
C GLN A 223 -20.96 -10.83 -15.34
N VAL A 224 -21.67 -11.23 -14.27
CA VAL A 224 -23.00 -11.85 -14.34
C VAL A 224 -24.05 -10.85 -14.82
N GLU A 225 -24.06 -9.62 -14.28
CA GLU A 225 -24.99 -8.56 -14.71
C GLU A 225 -24.69 -8.09 -16.13
N ILE A 226 -23.41 -8.00 -16.50
CA ILE A 226 -22.99 -7.69 -17.87
C ILE A 226 -23.46 -8.79 -18.83
N ALA A 227 -23.31 -10.05 -18.45
CA ALA A 227 -23.75 -11.21 -19.23
C ALA A 227 -25.27 -11.15 -19.50
N GLN A 228 -26.05 -10.84 -18.48
CA GLN A 228 -27.51 -10.65 -18.61
C GLN A 228 -27.85 -9.50 -19.57
N ARG A 229 -27.20 -8.34 -19.44
CA ARG A 229 -27.45 -7.17 -20.32
C ARG A 229 -27.01 -7.39 -21.77
N CYS A 230 -25.95 -8.17 -21.98
CA CYS A 230 -25.39 -8.45 -23.31
C CYS A 230 -25.98 -9.72 -23.94
N GLY A 231 -26.80 -10.49 -23.23
CA GLY A 231 -27.41 -11.73 -23.73
C GLY A 231 -26.39 -12.84 -24.00
N ILE A 232 -25.31 -12.92 -23.21
CA ILE A 232 -24.21 -13.90 -23.34
C ILE A 232 -23.90 -14.56 -22.00
N SER A 233 -23.05 -15.59 -21.96
CA SER A 233 -22.65 -16.23 -20.70
C SER A 233 -21.62 -15.38 -19.93
N GLN A 234 -21.58 -15.52 -18.60
CA GLN A 234 -20.58 -14.85 -17.76
C GLN A 234 -19.15 -15.26 -18.12
N MET A 235 -18.92 -16.53 -18.47
CA MET A 235 -17.62 -16.99 -18.94
C MET A 235 -17.23 -16.32 -20.26
N HIS A 236 -18.18 -16.08 -21.17
CA HIS A 236 -17.93 -15.34 -22.40
C HIS A 236 -17.55 -13.87 -22.09
N VAL A 237 -18.27 -13.20 -21.18
CA VAL A 237 -17.90 -11.84 -20.70
C VAL A 237 -16.47 -11.83 -20.14
N SER A 238 -16.11 -12.81 -19.31
CA SER A 238 -14.77 -12.90 -18.74
C SER A 238 -13.70 -13.02 -19.82
N ARG A 239 -13.92 -13.87 -20.83
CA ARG A 239 -12.96 -14.05 -21.94
C ARG A 239 -12.82 -12.78 -22.78
N LEU A 240 -13.92 -12.10 -23.08
CA LEU A 240 -13.88 -10.84 -23.82
C LEU A 240 -13.12 -9.76 -23.04
N LEU A 241 -13.40 -9.60 -21.75
CA LEU A 241 -12.65 -8.67 -20.90
C LEU A 241 -11.16 -8.98 -20.90
N SER A 242 -10.77 -10.25 -20.71
CA SER A 242 -9.35 -10.63 -20.75
C SER A 242 -8.72 -10.31 -22.11
N LYS A 243 -9.37 -10.69 -23.22
CA LYS A 243 -8.88 -10.41 -24.58
C LYS A 243 -8.72 -8.90 -24.81
N THR A 244 -9.73 -8.12 -24.45
CA THR A 244 -9.71 -6.67 -24.62
C THR A 244 -8.62 -6.02 -23.78
N LEU A 245 -8.44 -6.42 -22.52
CA LEU A 245 -7.39 -5.88 -21.66
C LEU A 245 -5.98 -6.28 -22.11
N THR A 246 -5.78 -7.51 -22.60
CA THR A 246 -4.50 -7.95 -23.17
C THR A 246 -4.15 -7.15 -24.42
N TRP A 247 -5.11 -6.97 -25.33
CA TRP A 247 -4.89 -6.15 -26.52
C TRP A 247 -4.60 -4.69 -26.17
N LEU A 248 -5.37 -4.08 -25.24
CA LEU A 248 -5.12 -2.71 -24.79
C LEU A 248 -3.71 -2.56 -24.22
N ARG A 249 -3.26 -3.50 -23.38
CA ARG A 249 -1.89 -3.49 -22.84
C ARG A 249 -0.84 -3.55 -23.94
N HIS A 250 -1.00 -4.46 -24.91
CA HIS A 250 -0.05 -4.58 -26.01
C HIS A 250 -0.03 -3.32 -26.87
N ALA A 251 -1.21 -2.75 -27.16
CA ALA A 251 -1.37 -1.55 -27.96
C ALA A 251 -0.79 -0.31 -27.28
N MET A 252 -0.88 -0.19 -25.95
CA MET A 252 -0.26 0.90 -25.18
C MET A 252 1.27 0.83 -25.18
N LEU A 253 1.85 -0.37 -25.31
CA LEU A 253 3.29 -0.59 -25.31
C LEU A 253 3.92 -0.60 -26.72
N SER A 254 3.13 -0.32 -27.76
CA SER A 254 3.56 -0.38 -29.16
C SER A 254 3.46 0.99 -29.83
N ASP A 255 4.52 1.44 -30.52
CA ASP A 255 4.51 2.70 -31.29
C ASP A 255 3.49 2.69 -32.44
N THR A 256 3.17 1.51 -32.97
CA THR A 256 2.10 1.30 -33.94
C THR A 256 1.09 0.30 -33.36
N PRO A 257 -0.10 0.74 -32.94
CA PRO A 257 -1.04 -0.15 -32.29
C PRO A 257 -1.55 -1.21 -33.27
N PRO A 258 -1.50 -2.50 -32.92
CA PRO A 258 -1.97 -3.59 -33.78
C PRO A 258 -3.47 -3.47 -34.03
N HIS A 259 -3.96 -4.00 -35.16
CA HIS A 259 -5.40 -4.06 -35.37
C HIS A 259 -6.06 -5.00 -34.35
N TRP A 260 -7.33 -4.72 -34.02
CA TRP A 260 -8.11 -5.60 -33.16
C TRP A 260 -8.18 -7.01 -33.78
N GLY A 261 -7.71 -8.00 -33.03
CA GLY A 261 -7.66 -9.40 -33.48
C GLY A 261 -6.30 -9.86 -34.04
N GLU A 262 -5.30 -8.98 -34.19
CA GLU A 262 -3.93 -9.38 -34.59
C GLU A 262 -3.08 -9.85 -33.42
N VAL A 263 -3.36 -9.35 -32.21
CA VAL A 263 -2.76 -9.84 -30.96
C VAL A 263 -3.46 -11.13 -30.57
N ASP A 264 -3.19 -12.19 -31.33
CA ASP A 264 -3.40 -13.56 -30.86
C ASP A 264 -2.32 -13.83 -29.82
N ASP A 265 -2.74 -13.85 -28.56
CA ASP A 265 -1.91 -14.22 -27.44
C ASP A 265 -1.34 -15.62 -27.70
N THR A 266 -0.03 -15.70 -27.63
CA THR A 266 0.74 -16.93 -27.50
C THR A 266 0.07 -17.88 -26.50
N GLY A 267 -0.74 -18.82 -26.99
CA GLY A 267 -1.08 -20.06 -26.27
C GLY A 267 -2.42 -20.17 -25.53
N LEU A 268 -3.37 -19.25 -25.63
CA LEU A 268 -4.71 -19.41 -25.02
C LEU A 268 -5.84 -18.91 -25.94
N GLY A 269 -5.99 -19.58 -27.09
CA GLY A 269 -6.88 -19.18 -28.19
C GLY A 269 -8.39 -19.23 -27.88
N ALA A 270 -9.15 -18.43 -28.61
CA ALA A 270 -10.52 -18.79 -28.96
C ALA A 270 -10.45 -19.95 -29.96
N PRO A 271 -11.15 -21.08 -29.76
CA PRO A 271 -11.14 -22.12 -30.76
C PRO A 271 -11.99 -21.68 -31.95
N ARG A 272 -11.36 -21.38 -33.10
CA ARG A 272 -12.05 -21.47 -34.40
C ARG A 272 -12.71 -22.85 -34.49
N LEU A 273 -13.91 -22.90 -35.03
CA LEU A 273 -14.60 -24.16 -35.30
C LEU A 273 -13.74 -24.98 -36.27
N ARG A 274 -13.13 -26.05 -35.77
CA ARG A 274 -12.37 -26.99 -36.60
C ARG A 274 -13.34 -28.03 -37.15
N VAL A 275 -13.43 -28.09 -38.46
CA VAL A 275 -14.25 -29.09 -39.13
C VAL A 275 -13.38 -29.96 -40.01
N THR A 276 -13.48 -31.27 -39.83
CA THR A 276 -12.85 -32.26 -40.70
C THR A 276 -13.91 -33.20 -41.25
N THR A 277 -13.80 -33.55 -42.53
CA THR A 277 -14.73 -34.46 -43.20
C THR A 277 -13.96 -35.68 -43.70
N THR A 278 -14.32 -36.86 -43.19
CA THR A 278 -13.67 -38.13 -43.52
C THR A 278 -14.67 -39.12 -44.10
N PRO A 279 -14.39 -39.74 -45.26
CA PRO A 279 -15.18 -40.87 -45.76
C PRO A 279 -14.98 -42.08 -44.85
N ALA A 280 -16.05 -42.66 -44.35
CA ALA A 280 -16.04 -43.96 -43.67
C ALA A 280 -16.60 -44.99 -44.65
N GLY A 281 -15.90 -46.11 -44.86
CA GLY A 281 -16.30 -47.14 -45.85
C GLY A 281 -17.78 -47.55 -45.78
N GLY A 282 -18.34 -48.01 -46.89
CA GLY A 282 -19.75 -48.43 -46.98
C GLY A 282 -20.74 -47.29 -47.21
N GLY A 283 -20.33 -46.19 -47.85
CA GLY A 283 -21.20 -45.06 -48.18
C GLY A 283 -21.53 -44.13 -47.01
N THR A 284 -20.72 -44.17 -45.94
CA THR A 284 -20.87 -43.30 -44.77
C THR A 284 -19.91 -42.12 -44.83
N LEU A 285 -20.35 -40.92 -44.47
CA LEU A 285 -19.50 -39.73 -44.35
C LEU A 285 -19.49 -39.27 -42.89
N THR A 286 -18.31 -39.03 -42.32
CA THR A 286 -18.19 -38.47 -40.97
C THR A 286 -17.71 -37.02 -41.04
N VAL A 287 -18.46 -36.12 -40.42
CA VAL A 287 -18.07 -34.72 -40.21
C VAL A 287 -17.74 -34.57 -38.73
N SER A 288 -16.47 -34.37 -38.40
CA SER A 288 -16.01 -34.15 -37.04
C SER A 288 -15.86 -32.66 -36.78
N VAL A 289 -16.46 -32.20 -35.69
CA VAL A 289 -16.50 -30.79 -35.30
C VAL A 289 -15.78 -30.66 -33.97
N GLY A 290 -14.86 -29.70 -33.88
CA GLY A 290 -14.11 -29.40 -32.67
C GLY A 290 -14.06 -27.90 -32.39
N GLY A 291 -14.30 -27.51 -31.14
CA GLY A 291 -14.43 -26.09 -30.76
C GLY A 291 -15.85 -25.72 -30.37
N GLU A 292 -16.03 -24.46 -29.96
CA GLU A 292 -17.33 -23.96 -29.50
C GLU A 292 -18.24 -23.69 -30.71
N VAL A 293 -19.52 -24.08 -30.60
CA VAL A 293 -20.54 -23.76 -31.59
C VAL A 293 -21.51 -22.76 -30.96
N ASP A 294 -21.36 -21.51 -31.35
CA ASP A 294 -22.16 -20.35 -30.93
C ASP A 294 -22.78 -19.62 -32.13
N ARG A 295 -23.45 -18.49 -31.89
CA ARG A 295 -23.99 -17.63 -32.96
C ARG A 295 -23.00 -17.32 -34.09
N ASP A 296 -21.73 -17.12 -33.75
CA ASP A 296 -20.71 -16.65 -34.71
C ASP A 296 -20.14 -17.83 -35.53
N SER A 297 -20.19 -19.05 -35.00
CA SER A 297 -19.70 -20.29 -35.64
C SER A 297 -20.80 -21.22 -36.17
N ALA A 298 -22.08 -20.92 -35.87
CA ALA A 298 -23.22 -21.74 -36.30
C ALA A 298 -23.36 -21.83 -37.83
N ASP A 299 -22.98 -20.78 -38.56
CA ASP A 299 -23.02 -20.76 -40.02
C ASP A 299 -21.94 -21.68 -40.62
N GLU A 300 -20.75 -21.73 -40.03
CA GLU A 300 -19.68 -22.65 -40.44
C GLU A 300 -20.09 -24.11 -40.24
N LEU A 301 -20.73 -24.42 -39.10
CA LEU A 301 -21.29 -25.75 -38.85
C LEU A 301 -22.38 -26.10 -39.89
N ARG A 302 -23.27 -25.16 -40.21
CA ARG A 302 -24.34 -25.38 -41.19
C ARG A 302 -23.75 -25.69 -42.56
N GLN A 303 -22.77 -24.90 -43.00
CA GLN A 303 -22.10 -25.11 -44.28
C GLN A 303 -21.35 -26.43 -44.32
N ALA A 304 -20.70 -26.84 -43.24
CA ALA A 304 -20.07 -28.14 -43.15
C ALA A 304 -21.05 -29.31 -43.36
N ILE A 305 -22.23 -29.24 -42.73
CA ILE A 305 -23.27 -30.26 -42.89
C ILE A 305 -23.78 -30.28 -44.33
N LEU A 306 -24.08 -29.12 -44.91
CA LEU A 306 -24.55 -29.00 -46.29
C LEU A 306 -23.52 -29.53 -47.30
N ASN A 307 -22.25 -29.18 -47.12
CA ASN A 307 -21.14 -29.69 -47.94
C ASN A 307 -21.00 -31.22 -47.82
N GLY A 308 -21.25 -31.78 -46.64
CA GLY A 308 -21.29 -33.23 -46.46
C GLY A 308 -22.46 -33.89 -47.19
N LEU A 309 -23.66 -33.30 -47.11
CA LEU A 309 -24.87 -33.79 -47.79
C LEU A 309 -24.77 -33.68 -49.31
N ALA A 310 -24.10 -32.63 -49.83
CA ALA A 310 -23.87 -32.45 -51.26
C ALA A 310 -23.09 -33.62 -51.91
N ARG A 311 -22.30 -34.36 -51.11
CA ARG A 311 -21.59 -35.57 -51.56
C ARG A 311 -22.50 -36.81 -51.69
N ARG A 312 -23.79 -36.70 -51.38
CA ARG A 312 -24.81 -37.76 -51.42
C ARG A 312 -24.38 -39.07 -50.75
N PRO A 313 -23.95 -39.06 -49.47
CA PRO A 313 -23.68 -40.31 -48.77
C PRO A 313 -24.98 -41.06 -48.45
N ASN A 314 -24.91 -42.38 -48.28
CA ASN A 314 -26.03 -43.16 -47.75
C ASN A 314 -26.30 -42.80 -46.27
N ARG A 315 -25.23 -42.45 -45.54
CA ARG A 315 -25.28 -42.09 -44.12
C ARG A 315 -24.31 -40.95 -43.79
N LEU A 316 -24.76 -39.95 -43.03
CA LEU A 316 -23.92 -38.87 -42.52
C LEU A 316 -23.86 -38.93 -40.98
N HIS A 317 -22.65 -39.06 -40.45
CA HIS A 317 -22.36 -38.97 -39.03
C HIS A 317 -21.77 -37.61 -38.70
N LEU A 318 -22.37 -36.89 -37.76
CA LEU A 318 -21.79 -35.67 -37.21
C LEU A 318 -21.23 -35.98 -35.83
N ASP A 319 -19.91 -35.94 -35.70
CA ASP A 319 -19.18 -36.21 -34.46
C ASP A 319 -18.95 -34.90 -33.69
N LEU A 320 -19.59 -34.81 -32.53
CA LEU A 320 -19.56 -33.66 -31.62
C LEU A 320 -18.73 -33.95 -30.35
N SER A 321 -17.92 -35.01 -30.35
CA SER A 321 -17.07 -35.39 -29.19
C SER A 321 -16.14 -34.27 -28.72
N ALA A 322 -15.64 -33.46 -29.65
CA ALA A 322 -14.75 -32.34 -29.39
C ALA A 322 -15.48 -30.97 -29.32
N VAL A 323 -16.81 -30.96 -29.16
CA VAL A 323 -17.62 -29.74 -29.02
C VAL A 323 -18.00 -29.53 -27.54
N PRO A 324 -17.32 -28.61 -26.83
CA PRO A 324 -17.57 -28.38 -25.40
C PRO A 324 -18.81 -27.51 -25.14
N PHE A 325 -19.27 -26.75 -26.13
CA PHE A 325 -20.39 -25.80 -26.00
C PHE A 325 -21.21 -25.71 -27.29
N LEU A 326 -22.53 -25.67 -27.14
CA LEU A 326 -23.50 -25.55 -28.22
C LEU A 326 -24.64 -24.62 -27.76
N ASP A 327 -24.80 -23.45 -28.38
CA ASP A 327 -25.88 -22.51 -28.08
C ASP A 327 -27.13 -22.73 -28.95
N ALA A 328 -28.14 -21.85 -28.79
CA ALA A 328 -29.38 -21.89 -29.57
C ALA A 328 -29.17 -21.81 -31.09
N ALA A 329 -28.19 -21.04 -31.56
CA ALA A 329 -27.88 -20.92 -32.99
C ALA A 329 -27.21 -22.19 -33.51
N GLY A 330 -26.31 -22.79 -32.73
CA GLY A 330 -25.73 -24.09 -33.02
C GLY A 330 -26.78 -25.21 -33.10
N ILE A 331 -27.74 -25.23 -32.18
CA ILE A 331 -28.87 -26.18 -32.22
C ILE A 331 -29.73 -25.97 -33.47
N ALA A 332 -30.02 -24.72 -33.82
CA ALA A 332 -30.78 -24.41 -35.04
C ALA A 332 -30.04 -24.90 -36.30
N ALA A 333 -28.70 -24.77 -36.34
CA ALA A 333 -27.88 -25.31 -37.43
C ALA A 333 -27.96 -26.85 -37.50
N LEU A 334 -27.92 -27.56 -36.36
CA LEU A 334 -28.10 -29.01 -36.31
C LEU A 334 -29.49 -29.46 -36.77
N VAL A 335 -30.54 -28.78 -36.31
CA VAL A 335 -31.93 -29.07 -36.69
C VAL A 335 -32.13 -28.84 -38.19
N SER A 336 -31.61 -27.74 -38.73
CA SER A 336 -31.64 -27.46 -40.17
C SER A 336 -30.91 -28.54 -40.96
N GLY A 337 -29.71 -28.94 -40.53
CA GLY A 337 -28.95 -30.00 -41.17
C GLY A 337 -29.67 -31.36 -41.18
N TYR A 338 -30.34 -31.70 -40.08
CA TYR A 338 -31.15 -32.93 -39.99
C TYR A 338 -32.36 -32.90 -40.93
N GLN A 339 -33.07 -31.77 -41.04
CA GLN A 339 -34.21 -31.62 -41.95
C GLN A 339 -33.78 -31.76 -43.41
N GLU A 340 -32.65 -31.16 -43.79
CA GLU A 340 -32.08 -31.29 -45.14
C GLU A 340 -31.62 -32.72 -45.46
N ALA A 341 -31.00 -33.41 -44.51
CA ALA A 341 -30.64 -34.81 -44.69
C ALA A 341 -31.88 -35.69 -44.93
N ARG A 342 -32.98 -35.43 -44.20
CA ARG A 342 -34.25 -36.15 -44.37
C ARG A 342 -34.86 -35.90 -45.75
N ARG A 343 -34.80 -34.67 -46.27
CA ARG A 343 -35.24 -34.33 -47.64
C ARG A 343 -34.42 -35.05 -48.69
N ALA A 344 -33.13 -35.23 -48.46
CA ALA A 344 -32.21 -35.93 -49.36
C ALA A 344 -32.21 -37.47 -49.19
N ALA A 345 -33.08 -38.03 -48.34
CA ALA A 345 -33.12 -39.46 -48.00
C ALA A 345 -31.78 -40.02 -47.46
N VAL A 346 -30.98 -39.18 -46.79
CA VAL A 346 -29.70 -39.54 -46.17
C VAL A 346 -29.92 -39.83 -44.68
N GLU A 347 -29.37 -40.94 -44.18
CA GLU A 347 -29.46 -41.26 -42.76
C GLU A 347 -28.52 -40.35 -41.94
N PHE A 348 -29.07 -39.44 -41.13
CA PHE A 348 -28.30 -38.50 -40.30
C PHE A 348 -28.21 -38.95 -38.83
N ARG A 349 -27.00 -39.05 -38.27
CA ARG A 349 -26.80 -39.41 -36.85
C ARG A 349 -25.78 -38.50 -36.17
N LEU A 350 -26.05 -38.15 -34.91
CA LEU A 350 -25.12 -37.46 -34.03
C LEU A 350 -24.28 -38.46 -33.23
N ARG A 351 -22.97 -38.24 -33.11
CA ARG A 351 -22.03 -39.05 -32.30
C ARG A 351 -21.31 -38.18 -31.27
N GLY A 352 -20.90 -38.80 -30.15
CA GLY A 352 -20.01 -38.14 -29.18
C GLY A 352 -20.64 -36.98 -28.41
N THR A 353 -21.97 -36.95 -28.26
CA THR A 353 -22.65 -35.82 -27.61
C THR A 353 -22.31 -35.75 -26.12
N GLN A 354 -21.74 -34.63 -25.67
CA GLN A 354 -21.44 -34.41 -24.26
C GLN A 354 -22.73 -34.30 -23.40
N PRO A 355 -22.70 -34.63 -22.09
CA PRO A 355 -23.91 -34.70 -21.25
C PRO A 355 -24.77 -33.44 -21.21
N HIS A 356 -24.17 -32.25 -21.34
CA HIS A 356 -24.90 -30.98 -21.39
C HIS A 356 -25.63 -30.77 -22.73
N VAL A 357 -25.00 -31.16 -23.83
CA VAL A 357 -25.58 -31.11 -25.19
C VAL A 357 -26.73 -32.12 -25.34
N ARG A 358 -26.60 -33.31 -24.73
CA ARG A 358 -27.65 -34.35 -24.71
C ARG A 358 -28.98 -33.87 -24.14
N ARG A 359 -28.95 -33.11 -23.03
CA ARG A 359 -30.17 -32.54 -22.41
C ARG A 359 -30.91 -31.58 -23.34
N ILE A 360 -30.17 -30.81 -24.14
CA ILE A 360 -30.75 -29.83 -25.04
C ILE A 360 -31.26 -30.49 -26.34
N LEU A 361 -30.54 -31.49 -26.86
CA LEU A 361 -30.96 -32.26 -28.04
C LEU A 361 -32.22 -33.11 -27.81
N ALA A 362 -32.46 -33.57 -26.57
CA ALA A 362 -33.67 -34.30 -26.20
C ALA A 362 -34.94 -33.46 -26.39
N VAL A 363 -34.86 -32.14 -26.20
CA VAL A 363 -35.97 -31.20 -26.44
C VAL A 363 -36.25 -31.03 -27.94
N ALA A 364 -35.22 -31.14 -28.78
CA ALA A 364 -35.30 -30.97 -30.24
C ALA A 364 -35.69 -32.24 -31.02
N ARG A 365 -35.92 -33.38 -30.35
CA ARG A 365 -36.27 -34.69 -30.96
C ARG A 365 -35.33 -35.18 -32.06
N LEU A 366 -34.03 -34.86 -31.98
CA LEU A 366 -33.02 -35.36 -32.91
C LEU A 366 -32.52 -36.75 -32.49
N PRO A 367 -32.27 -37.70 -33.42
CA PRO A 367 -31.72 -39.01 -33.08
C PRO A 367 -30.24 -38.91 -32.67
N TYR A 368 -29.92 -39.34 -31.44
CA TYR A 368 -28.55 -39.42 -30.91
C TYR A 368 -28.29 -40.82 -30.31
N MET A 369 -27.04 -41.29 -30.36
CA MET A 369 -26.55 -42.48 -29.63
C MET A 369 -25.53 -42.08 -28.57
#